data_AF-A0A7H4LY75-F1
#
_entry.id   AF-A0A7H4LY75-F1
#
_cell.length_a   1.000
_cell.length_b   1.000
_cell.length_c   1.000
_cell.angle_alpha   90.00
_cell.angle_beta   90.00
_cell.angle_gamma   90.00
#
_symmetry.space_group_name_H-M   'P 1'
#
loop_
_entity.id
_entity.type
_entity.pdbx_description
1 polymer ?
#
loop_
_entity_poly.entity_id
_entity_poly.type
_entity_poly.pdbx_seq_one_letter_code
_entity_poly.pdbx_strand_id
1 'polypeptide(L)' 'MNYKLDKQIVHNDVLRNSFIDLAIKTFDLSFKEWYRKGYWTTPIFPTPW' A
#
# COMPACT_ATOMS: atom_id res chain seq x y z
N MET A 1 20.80 14.73 -0.54
CA MET A 1 20.21 13.52 0.07
C MET A 1 19.74 12.58 -1.03
N ASN A 2 19.94 11.27 -0.88
CA ASN A 2 19.40 10.26 -1.80
C ASN A 2 18.23 9.58 -1.08
N TYR A 3 17.00 9.86 -1.52
CA TYR A 3 15.79 9.29 -0.95
C TYR A 3 15.34 8.13 -1.81
N LYS A 4 15.12 6.97 -1.18
CA LYS A 4 14.60 5.78 -1.85
C LYS A 4 13.15 5.57 -1.42
N LEU A 5 12.27 5.41 -2.41
CA LEU A 5 10.94 4.90 -2.17
C LEU A 5 11.03 3.42 -1.85
N ASP A 6 10.60 3.06 -0.65
CA ASP A 6 10.49 1.68 -0.22
C ASP A 6 9.01 1.30 -0.04
N LYS A 7 8.60 0.23 -0.72
CA LYS A 7 7.21 -0.24 -0.77
C LYS A 7 6.96 -1.43 0.17
N GLN A 8 7.65 -1.53 1.30
CA GLN A 8 7.52 -2.63 2.26
C GLN A 8 6.07 -2.92 2.68
N ILE A 9 5.21 -1.90 2.80
CA ILE A 9 3.78 -2.05 3.14
C ILE A 9 2.99 -2.90 2.13
N VAL A 10 3.50 -3.08 0.91
CA VAL A 10 2.85 -3.93 -0.10
C VAL A 10 3.06 -5.41 0.23
N HIS A 11 4.22 -5.79 0.77
CA HIS A 11 4.62 -7.19 0.96
C HIS A 11 4.67 -7.64 2.42
N ASN A 12 4.66 -6.69 3.37
CA ASN A 12 4.70 -6.96 4.80
C ASN A 12 3.36 -6.61 5.46
N ASP A 13 2.60 -7.63 5.83
CA ASP A 13 1.28 -7.49 6.45
C ASP A 13 1.29 -6.73 7.78
N VAL A 14 2.35 -6.88 8.59
CA VAL A 14 2.46 -6.16 9.87
C VAL A 14 2.57 -4.66 9.61
N LEU A 15 3.51 -4.27 8.74
CA LEU A 15 3.70 -2.86 8.38
C LEU A 15 2.47 -2.28 7.67
N ARG A 16 1.82 -3.07 6.81
CA ARG A 16 0.59 -2.66 6.15
C ARG A 16 -0.51 -2.34 7.14
N ASN A 17 -0.74 -3.22 8.10
CA ASN A 17 -1.78 -3.05 9.11
C ASN A 17 -1.50 -1.85 10.01
N SER A 18 -0.24 -1.64 10.43
CA SER A 18 0.16 -0.45 11.19
C SER A 18 -0.08 0.85 10.40
N PHE A 19 0.26 0.86 9.11
CA PHE A 19 0.01 2.02 8.24
C PHE A 19 -1.49 2.34 8.11
N ILE A 20 -2.31 1.31 7.85
CA ILE A 20 -3.77 1.46 7.71
C ILE A 20 -4.40 1.94 9.02
N ASP A 21 -3.98 1.38 10.16
CA ASP A 21 -4.47 1.79 11.48
C ASP A 21 -4.14 3.26 11.77
N LEU A 22 -2.92 3.70 11.45
CA LEU A 22 -2.53 5.10 11.58
C LEU A 22 -3.37 6.02 10.69
N ALA A 23 -3.62 5.63 9.44
CA ALA A 23 -4.44 6.40 8.51
C ALA A 23 -5.89 6.56 9.01
N ILE A 24 -6.47 5.50 9.56
CA ILE A 24 -7.80 5.55 10.18
C ILE A 24 -7.79 6.53 11.37
N LYS A 25 -6.81 6.40 12.28
CA LYS A 25 -6.74 7.25 13.48
C LYS A 25 -6.53 8.74 13.16
N THR A 26 -5.83 9.04 12.07
CA THR A 26 -5.44 10.42 11.72
C THR A 26 -6.42 11.09 10.78
N PHE A 27 -7.00 10.32 9.86
CA PHE A 27 -7.78 10.85 8.73
C PHE A 27 -9.15 10.18 8.57
N ASP A 28 -9.52 9.25 9.45
CA ASP A 28 -10.72 8.39 9.33
C ASP A 28 -10.80 7.66 7.97
N LEU A 29 -9.63 7.38 7.38
CA LEU A 29 -9.51 6.80 6.05
C LEU A 29 -8.91 5.38 6.12
N SER A 30 -9.62 4.40 5.56
CA SER A 30 -9.19 3.01 5.50
C SER A 30 -8.81 2.59 4.08
N PHE A 31 -7.61 2.02 3.93
CA PHE A 31 -7.13 1.48 2.65
C PHE A 31 -7.28 -0.04 2.50
N LYS A 32 -7.97 -0.72 3.44
CA LYS A 32 -8.12 -2.19 3.41
C LYS A 32 -8.77 -2.69 2.11
N GLU A 33 -9.85 -2.03 1.69
CA GLU A 33 -10.58 -2.32 0.46
C GLU A 33 -9.68 -2.16 -0.78
N TRP A 34 -8.84 -1.12 -0.78
CA TRP A 34 -7.98 -0.84 -1.91
C TRP A 34 -6.86 -1.86 -2.04
N TYR A 35 -6.27 -2.24 -0.91
CA TYR A 35 -5.30 -3.31 -0.87
C TYR A 35 -5.90 -4.64 -1.37
N ARG A 36 -7.10 -5.00 -0.89
CA ARG A 36 -7.82 -6.20 -1.32
C ARG A 36 -8.11 -6.22 -2.83
N LYS A 37 -8.37 -5.07 -3.42
CA LYS A 37 -8.61 -4.91 -4.87
C LYS A 37 -7.32 -4.91 -5.70
N GLY A 38 -6.14 -5.02 -5.07
CA GLY A 38 -4.86 -5.11 -5.78
C GLY A 38 -4.32 -3.78 -6.30
N TYR A 39 -4.85 -2.63 -5.86
CA TYR A 39 -4.37 -1.32 -6.35
C TYR A 39 -2.93 -0.99 -5.96
N TRP A 40 -2.37 -1.72 -4.99
CA TRP A 40 -1.02 -1.47 -4.46
C TRP A 40 0.05 -2.34 -5.11
N THR A 41 -0.36 -3.39 -5.82
CA THR A 41 0.53 -4.31 -6.51
C THR A 41 0.80 -3.83 -7.92
N THR A 42 2.04 -3.97 -8.39
CA THR A 42 2.36 -3.76 -9.80
C THR A 42 1.58 -4.78 -10.62
N PRO A 43 0.88 -4.38 -11.70
CA PRO A 43 0.21 -5.33 -12.58
C PRO A 43 1.22 -6.36 -13.09
N ILE A 44 0.85 -7.63 -12.97
CA ILE A 44 1.69 -8.80 -13.32
C ILE A 44 1.90 -8.91 -14.84
N PHE A 45 1.13 -8.16 -15.63
CA PHE A 45 1.22 -8.11 -17.08
C PHE A 45 1.74 -6.73 -17.52
N PRO A 46 2.78 -6.67 -18.36
CA PRO A 46 3.07 -5.43 -19.09
C PRO A 46 1.83 -5.14 -19.96
N THR A 47 1.15 -4.03 -19.68
CA THR A 47 0.10 -3.53 -20.53
C THR A 47 0.72 -3.17 -21.89
N PRO A 48 0.22 -3.72 -23.02
CA PRO A 48 0.82 -3.52 -24.34
C PRO A 48 0.42 -2.17 -25.00
N TRP A 49 0.05 -1.15 -24.22
CA TRP A 49 -0.36 0.16 -24.73
C TRP A 49 0.70 1.21 -24.41
#